data_AF-A0A435GIR9-F1
#
_entry.id   AF-A0A435GIR9-F1
#
_cell.length_a   1.000
_cell.length_b   1.000
_cell.length_c   1.000
_cell.angle_alpha   90.00
_cell.angle_beta   90.00
_cell.angle_gamma   90.00
#
_symmetry.space_group_name_H-M   'P 1'
#
loop_
_entity.id
_entity.type
_entity.pdbx_description
1 polymer ?
#
loop_
_entity_poly.entity_id
_entity_poly.type
_entity_poly.pdbx_seq_one_letter_code
_entity_poly.pdbx_strand_id
1 'polypeptide(L)'
;MRKYLFSAGFALLVAATSVSITVMAPPAFASEIKYVVNDIPVTTGDIAHRAAFLKLQRKKGDAGQEMIDQTLRMAEAKRLGIRISDAQVDAAYQRFASSNKMQLSQLDGVMEKSGVTKSHFKEFIRAQMAWNQAL
;
A
#
# COMPACT_ATOMS: atom_id res chain seq x y z
N MET A 1 50.73 -63.06 17.12
CA MET A 1 49.97 -64.33 17.16
C MET A 1 48.53 -64.00 17.53
N ARG A 2 47.54 -64.55 16.79
CA ARG A 2 46.16 -64.98 17.17
C ARG A 2 45.44 -64.21 18.29
N LYS A 3 44.17 -63.80 18.25
CA LYS A 3 42.99 -64.08 17.41
C LYS A 3 41.82 -63.22 17.97
N TYR A 4 40.91 -62.79 17.09
CA TYR A 4 39.46 -62.54 17.20
C TYR A 4 38.74 -62.40 18.56
N LEU A 5 37.76 -61.47 18.67
CA LEU A 5 36.29 -61.72 18.61
C LEU A 5 35.45 -60.60 19.25
N PHE A 6 34.46 -60.11 18.47
CA PHE A 6 33.07 -59.74 18.83
C PHE A 6 32.70 -59.32 20.27
N SER A 7 32.10 -58.13 20.43
CA SER A 7 30.65 -58.01 20.71
C SER A 7 30.16 -56.56 20.86
N ALA A 8 29.11 -56.25 20.10
CA ALA A 8 27.98 -55.32 20.30
C ALA A 8 27.98 -54.34 21.51
N GLY A 9 27.61 -53.08 21.23
CA GLY A 9 27.13 -52.16 22.26
C GLY A 9 26.71 -50.78 21.74
N PHE A 10 25.41 -50.60 21.56
CA PHE A 10 24.68 -49.33 21.64
C PHE A 10 24.78 -48.31 20.49
N ALA A 11 24.01 -48.56 19.42
CA ALA A 11 23.54 -47.48 18.55
C ALA A 11 22.40 -46.73 19.26
N LEU A 12 22.72 -45.59 19.89
CA LEU A 12 21.72 -44.66 20.43
C LEU A 12 21.05 -43.92 19.27
N LEU A 13 19.88 -44.40 18.88
CA LEU A 13 19.04 -43.79 17.85
C LEU A 13 18.30 -42.59 18.49
N VAL A 14 18.85 -41.39 18.32
CA VAL A 14 18.18 -40.14 18.70
C VAL A 14 17.07 -39.88 17.70
N ALA A 15 15.86 -40.33 18.01
CA ALA A 15 14.65 -39.94 17.30
C ALA A 15 14.32 -38.47 17.63
N ALA A 16 14.92 -37.53 16.90
CA ALA A 16 14.53 -36.14 16.95
C ALA A 16 13.20 -35.99 16.20
N THR A 17 12.08 -36.06 16.93
CA THR A 17 10.76 -35.71 16.42
C THR A 17 10.73 -34.21 16.15
N SER A 18 10.86 -33.81 14.89
CA SER A 18 10.65 -32.44 14.44
C SER A 18 9.19 -32.05 14.63
N VAL A 19 8.90 -31.28 15.68
CA VAL A 19 7.60 -30.61 15.86
C VAL A 19 7.52 -29.48 14.85
N SER A 20 6.74 -29.68 13.78
CA SER A 20 6.43 -28.63 12.82
C SER A 20 5.49 -27.61 13.48
N ILE A 21 6.01 -26.44 13.84
CA ILE A 21 5.20 -25.30 14.28
C ILE A 21 4.51 -24.75 13.04
N THR A 22 3.20 -25.00 12.90
CA THR A 22 2.38 -24.31 11.91
C THR A 22 2.24 -22.85 12.31
N VAL A 23 2.99 -21.97 11.64
CA VAL A 23 2.81 -20.53 11.75
C VAL A 23 1.45 -20.18 11.16
N MET A 24 0.47 -19.84 12.00
CA MET A 24 -0.80 -19.27 11.55
C MET A 24 -0.51 -17.90 10.95
N ALA A 25 -0.57 -17.79 9.63
CA ALA A 25 -0.53 -16.50 8.96
C ALA A 25 -1.80 -15.71 9.33
N PRO A 26 -1.69 -14.40 9.65
CA PRO A 26 -2.85 -13.56 9.91
C PRO A 26 -3.77 -13.55 8.67
N PRO A 27 -5.10 -13.44 8.85
CA PRO A 27 -6.04 -13.38 7.74
C PRO A 27 -5.69 -12.19 6.85
N ALA A 28 -5.44 -12.45 5.57
CA ALA A 28 -5.29 -11.40 4.56
C ALA A 28 -6.67 -10.82 4.27
N PHE A 29 -6.88 -9.54 4.59
CA PHE A 29 -8.05 -8.82 4.11
C PHE A 29 -7.90 -8.60 2.60
N ALA A 30 -8.72 -9.28 1.80
CA ALA A 30 -8.75 -9.08 0.37
C ALA A 30 -9.42 -7.72 0.06
N SER A 31 -8.77 -6.89 -0.76
CA SER A 31 -9.41 -5.71 -1.33
C SER A 31 -10.46 -6.14 -2.36
N GLU A 32 -11.68 -5.67 -2.18
CA GLU A 32 -12.81 -5.97 -3.08
C GLU A 32 -13.06 -4.80 -4.03
N ILE A 33 -13.56 -5.08 -5.23
CA ILE A 33 -13.99 -4.02 -6.17
C ILE A 33 -15.33 -3.48 -5.70
N LYS A 34 -15.37 -2.20 -5.31
CA LYS A 34 -16.59 -1.54 -4.84
C LYS A 34 -17.33 -0.84 -5.97
N TYR A 35 -16.59 -0.20 -6.88
CA TYR A 35 -17.15 0.49 -8.05
C TYR A 35 -16.30 0.20 -9.29
N VAL A 36 -16.89 0.39 -10.47
CA VAL A 36 -16.19 0.42 -11.75
C VAL A 36 -16.54 1.74 -12.42
N VAL A 37 -15.52 2.54 -12.78
CA VAL A 37 -15.67 3.87 -13.37
C VAL A 37 -14.90 3.89 -14.68
N ASN A 38 -15.60 3.92 -15.82
CA ASN A 38 -14.99 3.84 -17.16
C ASN A 38 -13.97 2.69 -17.28
N ASP A 39 -14.38 1.48 -16.92
CA ASP A 39 -13.56 0.27 -16.90
C ASP A 39 -12.36 0.29 -15.93
N ILE A 40 -12.30 1.28 -15.03
CA ILE A 40 -11.30 1.36 -13.97
C ILE A 40 -11.94 0.93 -12.65
N PRO A 41 -11.45 -0.14 -12.00
CA PRO A 41 -11.97 -0.58 -10.72
C PRO A 41 -11.54 0.38 -9.61
N VAL A 42 -12.47 0.69 -8.71
CA VAL A 42 -12.21 1.39 -7.44
C VAL A 42 -12.45 0.39 -6.31
N THR A 43 -11.41 0.12 -5.53
CA THR A 43 -11.45 -0.93 -4.51
C THR A 43 -11.84 -0.40 -3.13
N THR A 44 -12.22 -1.31 -2.22
CA THR A 44 -12.44 -0.99 -0.81
C THR A 44 -11.17 -0.44 -0.13
N GLY A 45 -9.99 -0.90 -0.55
CA GLY A 45 -8.70 -0.37 -0.09
C GLY A 45 -8.48 1.09 -0.50
N ASP A 46 -8.77 1.44 -1.75
CA ASP A 46 -8.64 2.82 -2.25
C ASP A 46 -9.56 3.78 -1.46
N ILE A 47 -10.80 3.34 -1.23
CA ILE A 47 -11.78 4.11 -0.45
C ILE A 47 -11.33 4.25 1.01
N ALA A 48 -10.75 3.20 1.60
CA ALA A 48 -10.23 3.27 2.96
C ALA A 48 -9.07 4.26 3.10
N HIS A 49 -8.12 4.26 2.16
CA HIS A 49 -7.03 5.24 2.12
C HIS A 49 -7.55 6.68 1.93
N ARG A 50 -8.57 6.87 1.07
CA ARG A 50 -9.24 8.16 0.90
C ARG A 50 -9.94 8.60 2.18
N ALA A 51 -10.66 7.72 2.85
CA ALA A 51 -11.36 8.01 4.10
C ALA A 51 -10.37 8.39 5.21
N ALA A 52 -9.26 7.66 5.33
CA ALA A 52 -8.15 7.98 6.21
C ALA A 52 -7.58 9.38 5.94
N PHE A 53 -7.39 9.72 4.67
CA PHE A 53 -6.90 11.04 4.27
C PHE A 53 -7.87 12.17 4.62
N LEU A 54 -9.17 12.00 4.35
CA LEU A 54 -10.21 12.96 4.75
C LEU A 54 -10.23 13.16 6.27
N LYS A 55 -10.10 12.08 7.05
CA LYS A 55 -10.02 12.13 8.51
C LYS A 55 -8.78 12.88 8.99
N LEU A 56 -7.62 12.65 8.38
CA LEU A 56 -6.38 13.37 8.69
C LEU A 56 -6.53 14.87 8.45
N GLN A 57 -7.20 15.27 7.37
CA GLN A 57 -7.51 16.66 7.06
C GLN A 57 -8.63 17.26 7.94
N ARG A 58 -9.29 16.44 8.77
CA ARG A 58 -10.52 16.80 9.49
C ARG A 58 -11.61 17.34 8.55
N LYS A 59 -11.60 16.88 7.28
CA LYS A 59 -12.58 17.24 6.25
C LYS A 59 -13.71 16.21 6.28
N LYS A 60 -14.95 16.68 6.21
CA LYS A 60 -16.11 15.81 5.97
C LYS A 60 -16.23 15.54 4.47
N GLY A 61 -16.59 14.31 4.11
CA GLY A 61 -16.82 13.93 2.72
C GLY A 61 -17.13 12.44 2.58
N ASP A 62 -17.71 12.07 1.45
CA ASP A 62 -17.87 10.68 1.06
C ASP A 62 -16.60 10.22 0.32
N ALA A 63 -15.85 9.33 0.97
CA ALA A 63 -14.61 8.80 0.40
C ALA A 63 -14.84 7.98 -0.88
N GLY A 64 -15.99 7.31 -1.00
CA GLY A 64 -16.37 6.58 -2.20
C GLY A 64 -16.60 7.55 -3.36
N GLN A 65 -17.37 8.60 -3.13
CA GLN A 65 -17.63 9.62 -4.15
C GLN A 65 -16.35 10.35 -4.57
N GLU A 66 -15.49 10.76 -3.63
CA GLU A 66 -14.20 11.41 -3.95
C GLU A 66 -13.29 10.49 -4.78
N MET A 67 -13.31 9.17 -4.54
CA MET A 67 -12.57 8.22 -5.37
C MET A 67 -13.18 8.04 -6.76
N ILE A 68 -14.50 8.02 -6.89
CA ILE A 68 -15.19 8.00 -8.19
C ILE A 68 -14.79 9.24 -9.00
N ASP A 69 -14.89 10.42 -8.39
CA ASP A 69 -14.54 11.69 -9.03
C ASP A 69 -13.06 11.74 -9.44
N GLN A 70 -12.16 11.26 -8.56
CA GLN A 70 -10.74 11.16 -8.89
C GLN A 70 -10.50 10.27 -10.11
N THR A 71 -11.11 9.08 -10.13
CA THR A 71 -10.95 8.12 -11.22
C THR A 71 -11.48 8.70 -12.54
N LEU A 72 -12.62 9.38 -12.50
CA LEU A 72 -13.19 10.04 -13.67
C LEU A 72 -12.27 11.15 -14.21
N ARG A 73 -11.73 12.01 -13.33
CA ARG A 73 -10.78 13.06 -13.71
C ARG A 73 -9.50 12.49 -14.33
N MET A 74 -9.00 11.39 -13.78
CA MET A 74 -7.82 10.70 -14.33
C MET A 74 -8.11 10.07 -15.70
N ALA A 75 -9.28 9.45 -15.87
CA ALA A 75 -9.70 8.90 -17.16
C ALA A 75 -9.79 10.01 -18.21
N GLU A 76 -10.36 11.16 -17.85
CA GLU A 76 -10.49 12.31 -18.74
C GLU A 76 -9.14 12.95 -19.08
N ALA A 77 -8.28 13.18 -18.09
CA ALA A 77 -6.93 13.68 -18.33
C ALA A 77 -6.14 12.75 -19.27
N LYS A 78 -6.27 11.42 -19.10
CA LYS A 78 -5.68 10.44 -20.00
C LYS A 78 -6.25 10.53 -21.42
N ARG A 79 -7.57 10.73 -21.56
CA ARG A 79 -8.24 10.93 -22.86
C ARG A 79 -7.71 12.17 -23.58
N LEU A 80 -7.39 13.22 -22.84
CA LEU A 80 -6.79 14.46 -23.35
C LEU A 80 -5.27 14.36 -23.62
N GLY A 81 -4.65 13.20 -23.35
CA GLY A 81 -3.22 13.01 -23.53
C GLY A 81 -2.34 13.67 -22.46
N ILE A 82 -2.93 14.15 -21.36
CA ILE A 82 -2.22 14.79 -20.26
C ILE A 82 -1.47 13.74 -19.46
N ARG A 83 -0.17 13.96 -19.25
CA ARG A 83 0.72 13.05 -18.51
C ARG A 83 1.53 13.82 -17.49
N ILE A 84 1.40 13.44 -16.22
CA ILE A 84 2.21 13.97 -15.13
C ILE A 84 3.31 12.96 -14.81
N SER A 85 4.55 13.38 -14.98
CA SER A 85 5.74 12.57 -14.66
C SER A 85 5.89 12.34 -13.16
N ASP A 86 6.59 11.28 -12.78
CA ASP A 86 6.87 10.96 -11.37
C ASP A 86 7.71 12.06 -10.70
N ALA A 87 8.66 12.66 -11.42
CA ALA A 87 9.44 13.79 -10.91
C ALA A 87 8.57 15.00 -10.54
N GLN A 88 7.51 15.28 -11.33
CA GLN A 88 6.57 16.36 -11.03
C GLN A 88 5.73 16.03 -9.77
N VAL A 89 5.30 14.78 -9.62
CA VAL A 89 4.57 14.30 -8.44
C VAL A 89 5.47 14.35 -7.20
N ASP A 90 6.73 13.94 -7.31
CA ASP A 90 7.70 13.93 -6.22
C ASP A 90 8.03 15.36 -5.77
N ALA A 91 8.22 16.28 -6.70
CA ALA A 91 8.40 17.69 -6.39
C ALA A 91 7.16 18.28 -5.70
N ALA A 92 5.95 17.91 -6.14
CA ALA A 92 4.70 18.35 -5.50
C ALA A 92 4.52 17.76 -4.10
N TYR A 93 4.89 16.49 -3.91
CA TYR A 93 4.89 15.82 -2.62
C TYR A 93 5.87 16.48 -1.64
N GLN A 94 7.07 16.83 -2.11
CA GLN A 94 8.04 17.59 -1.32
C GLN A 94 7.52 18.98 -0.97
N ARG A 95 6.90 19.70 -1.92
CA ARG A 95 6.25 20.99 -1.63
C ARG A 95 5.16 20.86 -0.57
N PHE A 96 4.37 19.78 -0.60
CA PHE A 96 3.34 19.53 0.41
C PHE A 96 3.96 19.32 1.81
N ALA A 97 5.05 18.56 1.91
CA ALA A 97 5.78 18.42 3.18
C ALA A 97 6.26 19.79 3.69
N SER A 98 6.93 20.56 2.82
CA SER A 98 7.45 21.89 3.15
C SER A 98 6.34 22.88 3.55
N SER A 99 5.19 22.88 2.87
CA SER A 99 4.07 23.77 3.19
C SER A 99 3.46 23.45 4.56
N ASN A 100 3.54 22.19 5.00
CA ASN A 100 3.12 21.75 6.32
C ASN A 100 4.25 21.85 7.36
N LYS A 101 5.39 22.46 7.01
CA LYS A 101 6.57 22.61 7.87
C LYS A 101 7.11 21.27 8.38
N MET A 102 7.03 20.23 7.54
CA MET A 102 7.48 18.88 7.84
C MET A 102 8.63 18.47 6.92
N GLN A 103 9.55 17.66 7.44
CA GLN A 103 10.47 16.89 6.60
C GLN A 103 9.72 15.72 5.93
N LEU A 104 10.23 15.22 4.80
CA LEU A 104 9.62 14.10 4.07
C LEU A 104 9.42 12.86 4.94
N SER A 105 10.40 12.48 5.76
CA SER A 105 10.30 11.33 6.66
C SER A 105 9.23 11.51 7.74
N GLN A 106 9.01 12.73 8.20
CA GLN A 106 7.95 13.05 9.16
C GLN A 106 6.57 12.94 8.52
N LEU A 107 6.43 13.46 7.30
CA LEU A 107 5.21 13.36 6.52
C LEU A 107 4.87 11.88 6.24
N ASP A 108 5.84 11.10 5.77
CA ASP A 108 5.70 9.65 5.51
C ASP A 108 5.18 8.95 6.79
N GLY A 109 5.81 9.21 7.94
CA GLY A 109 5.39 8.61 9.21
C GLY A 109 4.00 9.06 9.71
N VAL A 110 3.58 10.30 9.46
CA VAL A 110 2.24 10.77 9.83
C VAL A 110 1.16 10.12 8.95
N MET A 111 1.42 10.01 7.65
CA MET A 111 0.47 9.41 6.71
C MET A 111 0.32 7.91 6.96
N GLU A 112 1.42 7.18 7.14
CA GLU A 112 1.39 5.75 7.45
C GLU A 112 0.58 5.47 8.73
N LYS A 113 0.82 6.23 9.80
CA LYS A 113 0.05 6.13 11.06
C LYS A 113 -1.44 6.41 10.88
N SER A 114 -1.78 7.24 9.90
CA SER A 114 -3.17 7.60 9.60
C SER A 114 -3.85 6.60 8.67
N GLY A 115 -3.12 5.62 8.13
CA GLY A 115 -3.63 4.68 7.13
C GLY A 115 -3.63 5.23 5.70
N VAL A 116 -2.90 6.32 5.45
CA VAL A 116 -2.70 6.88 4.11
C VAL A 116 -1.34 6.43 3.61
N THR A 117 -1.28 5.64 2.55
CA THR A 117 0.00 5.23 1.98
C THR A 117 0.60 6.35 1.14
N LYS A 118 1.94 6.40 1.10
CA LYS A 118 2.67 7.34 0.24
C LYS A 118 2.29 7.21 -1.23
N SER A 119 2.09 5.98 -1.72
CA SER A 119 1.65 5.72 -3.09
C SER A 119 0.28 6.32 -3.36
N HIS A 120 -0.70 6.04 -2.50
CA HIS A 120 -2.06 6.56 -2.67
C HIS A 120 -2.10 8.10 -2.61
N PHE A 121 -1.32 8.71 -1.72
CA PHE A 121 -1.26 10.18 -1.66
C PHE A 121 -0.57 10.78 -2.89
N LYS A 122 0.49 10.15 -3.41
CA LYS A 122 1.13 10.57 -4.67
C LYS A 122 0.18 10.43 -5.87
N GLU A 123 -0.62 9.38 -5.92
CA GLU A 123 -1.67 9.23 -6.95
C GLU A 123 -2.73 10.32 -6.86
N PHE A 124 -3.16 10.68 -5.65
CA PHE A 124 -4.04 11.83 -5.45
C PHE A 124 -3.42 13.12 -5.98
N ILE A 125 -2.16 13.41 -5.64
CA ILE A 125 -1.43 14.58 -6.17
C ILE A 125 -1.42 14.54 -7.69
N ARG A 126 -1.09 13.39 -8.29
CA ARG A 126 -1.08 13.20 -9.74
C ARG A 126 -2.43 13.55 -10.35
N ALA A 127 -3.53 13.08 -9.75
CA ALA A 127 -4.88 13.37 -10.21
C ALA A 127 -5.25 14.85 -10.12
N GLN A 128 -4.89 15.51 -9.02
CA GLN A 128 -5.11 16.96 -8.89
C GLN A 128 -4.32 17.75 -9.93
N MET A 129 -3.05 17.40 -10.15
CA MET A 129 -2.21 18.07 -11.15
C MET A 129 -2.71 17.85 -12.58
N ALA A 130 -3.08 16.61 -12.92
CA ALA A 130 -3.60 16.26 -14.24
C ALA A 130 -4.92 16.98 -14.52
N TRP A 131 -5.81 17.04 -13.53
CA TRP A 131 -7.07 17.76 -13.66
C TRP A 131 -6.87 19.27 -13.81
N ASN A 132 -5.96 19.87 -13.04
CA ASN A 132 -5.65 21.29 -13.18
C ASN A 132 -5.08 21.65 -14.56
N GLN A 133 -4.44 20.71 -15.26
CA GLN A 133 -3.99 20.91 -16.64
C GLN A 133 -5.11 20.70 -17.68
N ALA A 134 -6.20 20.05 -17.29
CA ALA A 134 -7.36 19.79 -18.15
C ALA A 134 -8.39 20.94 -18.11
N LEU A 135 -8.34 21.79 -17.09
CA LEU A 135 -9.15 23.00 -16.94
C LEU A 135 -8.57 24.15 -17.79
#